data_AF-A0A1Y2L8W5-F1
#
_entry.id   AF-A0A1Y2L8W5-F1
#
_cell.length_a   1.000
_cell.length_b   1.000
_cell.length_c   1.000
_cell.angle_alpha   90.00
_cell.angle_beta   90.00
_cell.angle_gamma   90.00
#
_symmetry.space_group_name_H-M   'P 1'
#
loop_
_entity.id
_entity.type
_entity.pdbx_description
1 polymer ?
#
loop_
_entity_poly.entity_id
_entity_poly.type
_entity_poly.pdbx_seq_one_letter_code
_entity_poly.pdbx_strand_id
1 'polypeptide(L)'
;MAHSLSKSHKLIASAYRRSLDWCEREAEVFEAGDIEGDEQARLRLRDHVAERNRAALLDTHHSDHSVQNFSSHSIPDLDGANGLAISSDGRSIYVTSGQASALLIFDRDPASGSIRLMDVLHHDDAGIDRMREPHGVAVSPDGNSVVVADRWHDALVFFRRDQSSGALDPEYRISDEQGNAVGLQEPFNLCFSPDGNQLLVGVTEFLEANLLVFNRDQTSGRFTFSQSLKSELEKCEGLRIPQSVAFAPDGNGFYVTAYNGTVLGVFERSLTGDTFHLSQLLEDGVDDVRGLEGTEDVAVSSDGLSVLVVGHGRGDLCVFHRDAASGKLVFDRGSEDRLRNGRVTGGAFGVAISAGGDRVFVSGRGGDLIDLWHRDPKNGNLIFGRALGSPGQGDSSGGGVRNIAVTPDGRSLILVDYQNGLLAVFDLAEGTRRLAELGATLMRFDGEPFKVF
;
A
#
# COMPACT_ATOMS: atom_id res chain seq x y z
N MET A 1 -1.75 61.07 -16.60
CA MET A 1 -3.00 60.29 -16.52
C MET A 1 -2.65 58.88 -17.01
N ALA A 2 -2.26 57.89 -16.21
CA ALA A 2 -2.64 57.47 -14.85
C ALA A 2 -4.14 57.10 -14.73
N HIS A 3 -4.38 55.83 -14.34
CA HIS A 3 -5.63 55.12 -14.03
C HIS A 3 -6.33 54.42 -15.22
N SER A 4 -6.70 53.12 -15.18
CA SER A 4 -6.99 52.24 -14.05
C SER A 4 -6.55 50.78 -14.30
N LEU A 5 -5.55 50.31 -13.55
CA LEU A 5 -5.43 48.89 -13.19
C LEU A 5 -6.46 48.63 -12.09
N SER A 6 -7.35 47.67 -12.32
CA SER A 6 -8.49 47.35 -11.45
C SER A 6 -8.04 46.96 -10.04
N LYS A 7 -8.90 47.29 -9.05
CA LYS A 7 -8.71 47.02 -7.62
C LYS A 7 -8.34 45.55 -7.30
N SER A 8 -8.64 44.61 -8.18
CA SER A 8 -8.40 43.17 -8.03
C SER A 8 -6.91 42.81 -7.96
N HIS A 9 -6.05 43.41 -8.78
CA HIS A 9 -4.60 43.09 -8.78
C HIS A 9 -3.86 43.64 -7.55
N LYS A 10 -4.34 44.74 -6.95
CA LYS A 10 -3.76 45.29 -5.72
C LYS A 10 -4.21 44.53 -4.46
N LEU A 11 -5.38 43.88 -4.48
CA LEU A 11 -5.82 43.00 -3.39
C LEU A 11 -5.04 41.67 -3.39
N ILE A 12 -4.86 41.04 -4.55
CA ILE A 12 -4.14 39.76 -4.70
C ILE A 12 -2.68 39.90 -4.24
N ALA A 13 -1.97 40.95 -4.68
CA ALA A 13 -0.59 41.18 -4.29
C ALA A 13 -0.42 41.56 -2.79
N SER A 14 -1.46 42.13 -2.15
CA SER A 14 -1.42 42.47 -0.71
C SER A 14 -1.82 41.31 0.19
N ALA A 15 -2.56 40.32 -0.32
CA ALA A 15 -2.92 39.09 0.38
C ALA A 15 -1.75 38.09 0.33
N TYR A 16 -1.07 37.99 -0.82
CA TYR A 16 0.12 37.15 -0.99
C TYR A 16 1.30 37.64 -0.13
N ARG A 17 1.54 38.95 -0.08
CA ARG A 17 2.60 39.52 0.78
C ARG A 17 2.30 39.42 2.28
N ARG A 18 1.02 39.51 2.68
CA ARG A 18 0.61 39.29 4.08
C ARG A 18 0.67 37.81 4.50
N SER A 19 0.54 36.88 3.55
CA SER A 19 0.69 35.44 3.77
C SER A 19 2.16 35.03 3.93
N LEU A 20 3.08 35.59 3.13
CA LEU A 20 4.52 35.37 3.30
C LEU A 20 5.08 36.02 4.58
N ASP A 21 4.69 37.27 4.88
CA ASP A 21 5.10 37.98 6.11
C ASP A 21 4.54 37.34 7.40
N TRP A 22 3.55 36.44 7.29
CA TRP A 22 3.00 35.66 8.41
C TRP A 22 3.67 34.28 8.53
N CYS A 23 3.92 33.59 7.40
CA CYS A 23 4.71 32.35 7.40
C CYS A 23 6.15 32.58 7.92
N GLU A 24 6.78 33.72 7.61
CA GLU A 24 8.12 34.04 8.13
C GLU A 24 8.12 34.40 9.62
N ARG A 25 7.02 34.94 10.16
CA ARG A 25 6.90 35.24 11.61
C ARG A 25 6.49 34.03 12.45
N GLU A 26 5.71 33.11 11.90
CA GLU A 26 5.30 31.89 12.61
C GLU A 26 6.37 30.80 12.54
N ALA A 27 7.21 30.77 11.50
CA ALA A 27 8.40 29.91 11.48
C ALA A 27 9.35 30.20 12.67
N GLU A 28 9.42 31.45 13.15
CA GLU A 28 10.15 31.82 14.38
C GLU A 28 9.43 31.37 15.66
N VAL A 29 8.11 31.11 15.62
CA VAL A 29 7.32 30.59 16.76
C VAL A 29 7.43 29.06 16.85
N PHE A 30 7.60 28.37 15.72
CA PHE A 30 7.76 26.90 15.67
C PHE A 30 9.13 26.38 16.18
N GLU A 31 10.14 27.24 16.34
CA GLU A 31 11.42 26.87 17.00
C GLU A 31 11.38 26.99 18.54
N ALA A 32 10.25 27.39 19.14
CA ALA A 32 10.16 27.59 20.58
C ALA A 32 8.92 26.93 21.22
N GLY A 33 9.03 25.65 21.57
CA GLY A 33 8.47 25.06 22.79
C GLY A 33 6.95 24.85 22.93
N ASP A 34 6.58 23.60 23.26
CA ASP A 34 5.34 23.13 23.92
C ASP A 34 3.97 23.45 23.30
N ILE A 35 3.45 22.50 22.51
CA ILE A 35 2.00 22.33 22.26
C ILE A 35 1.53 20.98 22.81
N GLU A 36 1.84 20.69 24.08
CA GLU A 36 1.30 19.51 24.77
C GLU A 36 0.04 19.82 25.61
N GLY A 37 -0.38 21.09 25.72
CA GLY A 37 -1.46 21.48 26.64
C GLY A 37 -2.61 22.35 26.09
N ASP A 38 -2.56 22.87 24.86
CA ASP A 38 -3.54 23.86 24.39
C ASP A 38 -4.53 23.29 23.34
N GLU A 39 -5.67 22.82 23.84
CA GLU A 39 -6.80 22.31 23.06
C GLU A 39 -7.43 23.37 22.13
N GLN A 40 -7.34 24.66 22.49
CA GLN A 40 -7.84 25.76 21.66
C GLN A 40 -6.93 26.02 20.45
N ALA A 41 -5.62 25.84 20.58
CA ALA A 41 -4.68 25.90 19.46
C ALA A 41 -4.94 24.78 18.45
N ARG A 42 -5.24 23.56 18.92
CA ARG A 42 -5.64 22.43 18.06
C ARG A 42 -6.96 22.69 17.33
N LEU A 43 -7.96 23.22 18.02
CA LEU A 43 -9.25 23.58 17.41
C LEU A 43 -9.09 24.64 16.31
N ARG A 44 -8.29 25.69 16.56
CA ARG A 44 -8.01 26.71 15.54
C ARG A 44 -7.25 26.16 14.34
N LEU A 45 -6.30 25.24 14.53
CA LEU A 45 -5.60 24.57 13.44
C LEU A 45 -6.55 23.70 12.61
N ARG A 46 -7.45 22.98 13.28
CA ARG A 46 -8.46 22.11 12.67
C ARG A 46 -9.47 22.92 11.85
N ASP A 47 -9.95 24.03 12.40
CA ASP A 47 -10.85 24.96 11.71
C ASP A 47 -10.15 25.64 10.53
N HIS A 48 -8.86 25.99 10.66
CA HIS A 48 -8.10 26.61 9.58
C HIS A 48 -7.77 25.65 8.42
N VAL A 49 -7.47 24.38 8.72
CA VAL A 49 -7.32 23.32 7.71
C VAL A 49 -8.66 23.03 7.03
N ALA A 50 -9.76 22.99 7.79
CA ALA A 50 -11.11 22.85 7.25
C ALA A 50 -11.49 24.03 6.33
N GLU A 51 -11.11 25.25 6.70
CA GLU A 51 -11.39 26.46 5.92
C GLU A 51 -10.49 26.59 4.69
N ARG A 52 -9.23 26.09 4.76
CA ARG A 52 -8.35 25.92 3.59
C ARG A 52 -8.90 24.89 2.61
N ASN A 53 -9.39 23.74 3.08
CA ASN A 53 -10.04 22.73 2.25
C ASN A 53 -11.32 23.29 1.63
N ARG A 54 -12.10 24.08 2.39
CA ARG A 54 -13.30 24.77 1.91
C ARG A 54 -13.00 25.85 0.86
N ALA A 55 -11.89 26.57 0.99
CA ALA A 55 -11.45 27.56 0.01
C ALA A 55 -10.92 26.92 -1.28
N ALA A 56 -10.27 25.75 -1.20
CA ALA A 56 -9.92 24.94 -2.38
C ALA A 56 -11.15 24.36 -3.08
N LEU A 57 -12.22 24.06 -2.34
CA LEU A 57 -13.53 23.65 -2.87
C LEU A 57 -14.30 24.80 -3.56
N LEU A 58 -14.15 26.05 -3.08
CA LEU A 58 -14.92 27.20 -3.58
C LEU A 58 -14.49 27.72 -4.95
N ASP A 59 -13.30 27.39 -5.46
CA ASP A 59 -12.85 27.79 -6.81
C ASP A 59 -13.36 26.85 -7.92
N THR A 60 -14.17 25.83 -7.57
CA THR A 60 -14.80 24.90 -8.53
C THR A 60 -16.32 25.05 -8.63
N HIS A 61 -16.92 26.01 -7.93
CA HIS A 61 -18.39 26.15 -7.89
C HIS A 61 -18.96 27.01 -9.01
N HIS A 62 -19.09 26.40 -10.19
CA HIS A 62 -20.28 26.61 -11.02
C HIS A 62 -21.00 25.27 -11.26
N SER A 63 -22.08 25.09 -10.49
CA SER A 63 -23.18 24.11 -10.62
C SER A 63 -22.82 22.62 -10.76
N ASP A 64 -23.06 21.82 -9.72
CA ASP A 64 -24.34 21.13 -9.50
C ASP A 64 -24.34 20.36 -8.17
N HIS A 65 -25.47 20.37 -7.46
CA HIS A 65 -25.64 19.70 -6.17
C HIS A 65 -26.03 18.23 -6.39
N SER A 66 -25.05 17.32 -6.44
CA SER A 66 -25.33 15.87 -6.30
C SER A 66 -24.10 15.06 -5.85
N VAL A 67 -23.60 15.33 -4.63
CA VAL A 67 -22.89 14.29 -3.87
C VAL A 67 -23.98 13.46 -3.21
N GLN A 68 -24.38 12.36 -3.86
CA GLN A 68 -25.28 11.40 -3.23
C GLN A 68 -24.52 10.72 -2.10
N ASN A 69 -25.05 10.77 -0.88
CA ASN A 69 -24.59 9.96 0.25
C ASN A 69 -24.48 8.51 -0.21
N PHE A 70 -23.26 8.01 -0.34
CA PHE A 70 -23.01 6.58 -0.50
C PHE A 70 -23.54 5.90 0.76
N SER A 71 -24.51 5.00 0.63
CA SER A 71 -25.02 4.23 1.75
C SER A 71 -23.90 3.34 2.29
N SER A 72 -23.26 3.80 3.36
CA SER A 72 -22.23 3.11 4.14
C SER A 72 -22.82 1.89 4.83
N HIS A 73 -22.76 0.73 4.16
CA HIS A 73 -22.81 -0.53 4.89
C HIS A 73 -21.36 -1.03 4.92
N SER A 74 -20.68 -0.79 6.03
CA SER A 74 -19.39 -1.44 6.29
C SER A 74 -19.60 -2.95 6.24
N ILE A 75 -18.62 -3.67 5.68
CA ILE A 75 -18.63 -5.13 5.76
C ILE A 75 -18.29 -5.48 7.22
N PRO A 76 -19.13 -6.25 7.93
CA PRO A 76 -18.79 -6.70 9.28
C PRO A 76 -17.40 -7.34 9.30
N ASP A 77 -16.63 -7.05 10.35
CA ASP A 77 -15.27 -7.54 10.56
C ASP A 77 -14.22 -7.06 9.55
N LEU A 78 -14.55 -6.10 8.67
CA LEU A 78 -13.57 -5.50 7.76
C LEU A 78 -12.93 -4.21 8.32
N ASP A 79 -13.41 -3.70 9.44
CA ASP A 79 -12.76 -2.59 10.14
C ASP A 79 -11.33 -2.98 10.50
N GLY A 80 -10.34 -2.14 10.20
CA GLY A 80 -8.94 -2.46 10.37
C GLY A 80 -8.34 -3.34 9.26
N ALA A 81 -8.92 -3.34 8.06
CA ALA A 81 -8.40 -4.07 6.91
C ALA A 81 -6.99 -3.59 6.50
N ASN A 82 -6.02 -4.51 6.42
CA ASN A 82 -4.62 -4.19 6.16
C ASN A 82 -4.01 -4.99 5.01
N GLY A 83 -4.10 -6.33 5.06
CA GLY A 83 -3.55 -7.20 4.04
C GLY A 83 -4.60 -7.53 2.98
N LEU A 84 -4.16 -7.58 1.72
CA LEU A 84 -5.00 -7.94 0.58
C LEU A 84 -4.23 -8.89 -0.33
N ALA A 85 -4.78 -10.07 -0.60
CA ALA A 85 -4.21 -11.01 -1.56
C ALA A 85 -5.28 -11.54 -2.51
N ILE A 86 -4.90 -11.76 -3.77
CA ILE A 86 -5.77 -12.30 -4.81
C ILE A 86 -5.14 -13.62 -5.29
N SER A 87 -5.94 -14.66 -5.43
CA SER A 87 -5.47 -15.93 -6.00
C SER A 87 -5.00 -15.76 -7.45
N SER A 88 -4.06 -16.59 -7.90
CA SER A 88 -3.48 -16.53 -9.25
C SER A 88 -4.52 -16.74 -10.36
N ASP A 89 -5.61 -17.44 -10.08
CA ASP A 89 -6.79 -17.59 -10.97
C ASP A 89 -7.71 -16.35 -11.00
N GLY A 90 -7.48 -15.36 -10.14
CA GLY A 90 -8.26 -14.12 -10.03
C GLY A 90 -9.67 -14.29 -9.45
N ARG A 91 -9.98 -15.44 -8.84
CA ARG A 91 -11.32 -15.81 -8.35
C ARG A 91 -11.51 -15.70 -6.85
N SER A 92 -10.46 -15.67 -6.05
CA SER A 92 -10.56 -15.56 -4.60
C SER A 92 -9.78 -14.37 -4.11
N ILE A 93 -10.35 -13.64 -3.15
CA ILE A 93 -9.73 -12.49 -2.51
C ILE A 93 -9.72 -12.77 -1.01
N TYR A 94 -8.57 -12.55 -0.40
CA TYR A 94 -8.31 -12.75 1.02
C TYR A 94 -7.94 -11.42 1.64
N VAL A 95 -8.64 -11.05 2.70
CA VAL A 95 -8.40 -9.78 3.41
C VAL A 95 -8.25 -10.03 4.90
N THR A 96 -7.17 -9.56 5.47
CA THR A 96 -6.96 -9.59 6.92
C THR A 96 -7.50 -8.30 7.52
N SER A 97 -8.25 -8.45 8.62
CA SER A 97 -8.62 -7.35 9.50
C SER A 97 -7.90 -7.51 10.83
N GLY A 98 -7.01 -6.57 11.12
CA GLY A 98 -6.27 -6.55 12.38
C GLY A 98 -7.18 -6.28 13.57
N GLN A 99 -8.07 -5.30 13.46
CA GLN A 99 -8.95 -4.88 14.56
C GLN A 99 -10.01 -5.93 14.89
N ALA A 100 -10.56 -6.61 13.88
CA ALA A 100 -11.53 -7.68 14.08
C ALA A 100 -10.87 -9.04 14.39
N SER A 101 -9.54 -9.15 14.27
CA SER A 101 -8.82 -10.44 14.39
C SER A 101 -9.42 -11.51 13.47
N ALA A 102 -9.56 -11.15 12.18
CA ALA A 102 -10.28 -11.95 11.19
C ALA A 102 -9.56 -12.03 9.85
N LEU A 103 -9.81 -13.13 9.12
CA LEU A 103 -9.50 -13.30 7.70
C LEU A 103 -10.81 -13.46 6.94
N LEU A 104 -11.12 -12.49 6.08
CA LEU A 104 -12.30 -12.51 5.23
C LEU A 104 -11.95 -13.12 3.88
N ILE A 105 -12.81 -14.03 3.42
CA ILE A 105 -12.67 -14.74 2.15
C ILE A 105 -13.79 -14.28 1.24
N PHE A 106 -13.43 -13.81 0.04
CA PHE A 106 -14.39 -13.42 -0.97
C PHE A 106 -14.20 -14.21 -2.26
N ASP A 107 -15.31 -14.54 -2.90
CA ASP A 107 -15.37 -15.04 -4.26
C ASP A 107 -15.48 -13.85 -5.23
N ARG A 108 -14.78 -13.93 -6.35
CA ARG A 108 -14.81 -12.96 -7.43
C ARG A 108 -15.16 -13.67 -8.73
N ASP A 109 -16.18 -13.16 -9.42
CA ASP A 109 -16.43 -13.54 -10.80
C ASP A 109 -15.52 -12.73 -11.75
N PRO A 110 -14.54 -13.34 -12.45
CA PRO A 110 -13.64 -12.60 -13.34
C PRO A 110 -14.32 -12.03 -14.58
N ALA A 111 -15.51 -12.50 -14.93
CA ALA A 111 -16.25 -11.99 -16.08
C ALA A 111 -16.98 -10.68 -15.74
N SER A 112 -17.57 -10.59 -14.56
CA SER A 112 -18.35 -9.42 -14.14
C SER A 112 -17.62 -8.47 -13.18
N GLY A 113 -16.54 -8.93 -12.55
CA GLY A 113 -15.88 -8.22 -11.46
C GLY A 113 -16.67 -8.24 -10.14
N SER A 114 -17.81 -8.93 -10.10
CA SER A 114 -18.64 -9.01 -8.89
C SER A 114 -17.92 -9.77 -7.80
N ILE A 115 -18.07 -9.30 -6.56
CA ILE A 115 -17.48 -9.91 -5.37
C ILE A 115 -18.59 -10.36 -4.43
N ARG A 116 -18.38 -11.49 -3.75
CA ARG A 116 -19.27 -11.99 -2.70
C ARG A 116 -18.46 -12.47 -1.51
N LEU A 117 -18.82 -12.03 -0.31
CA LEU A 117 -18.27 -12.59 0.93
C LEU A 117 -18.67 -14.07 1.02
N MET A 118 -17.66 -14.94 1.15
CA MET A 118 -17.81 -16.38 1.27
C MET A 118 -17.84 -16.81 2.72
N ASP A 119 -16.86 -16.33 3.47
CA ASP A 119 -16.58 -16.79 4.82
C ASP A 119 -15.75 -15.75 5.58
N VAL A 120 -15.80 -15.83 6.90
CA VAL A 120 -14.96 -15.04 7.81
C VAL A 120 -14.40 -16.00 8.83
N LEU A 121 -13.07 -16.07 8.90
CA LEU A 121 -12.34 -16.88 9.84
C LEU A 121 -11.83 -16.00 10.97
N HIS A 122 -12.23 -16.27 12.21
CA HIS A 122 -11.82 -15.51 13.39
C HIS A 122 -10.70 -16.21 14.16
N HIS A 123 -10.02 -15.44 15.01
CA HIS A 123 -9.15 -15.97 16.05
C HIS A 123 -9.89 -17.04 16.89
N ASP A 124 -9.24 -18.20 17.07
CA ASP A 124 -9.72 -19.36 17.85
C ASP A 124 -10.99 -20.05 17.32
N ASP A 125 -11.36 -19.82 16.06
CA ASP A 125 -12.35 -20.65 15.36
C ASP A 125 -11.91 -22.12 15.29
N ALA A 126 -12.86 -23.02 15.07
CA ALA A 126 -12.62 -24.46 15.05
C ALA A 126 -11.52 -24.85 14.03
N GLY A 127 -10.39 -25.33 14.53
CA GLY A 127 -9.25 -25.74 13.71
C GLY A 127 -8.22 -24.64 13.44
N ILE A 128 -8.51 -23.39 13.81
CA ILE A 128 -7.57 -22.27 13.72
C ILE A 128 -6.85 -22.13 15.06
N ASP A 129 -5.58 -22.53 15.08
CA ASP A 129 -4.69 -22.37 16.24
C ASP A 129 -4.17 -20.92 16.30
N ARG A 130 -5.09 -20.01 16.68
CA ARG A 130 -4.92 -18.56 16.87
C ARG A 130 -4.66 -17.75 15.59
N MET A 131 -5.27 -16.57 15.49
CA MET A 131 -4.99 -15.57 14.45
C MET A 131 -5.34 -14.15 14.95
N ARG A 132 -4.60 -13.60 15.91
CA ARG A 132 -4.92 -12.31 16.54
C ARG A 132 -4.13 -11.16 15.92
N GLU A 133 -4.82 -10.06 15.65
CA GLU A 133 -4.26 -8.91 14.91
C GLU A 133 -3.53 -9.33 13.61
N PRO A 134 -4.18 -10.10 12.71
CA PRO A 134 -3.54 -10.53 11.49
C PRO A 134 -3.19 -9.31 10.62
N HIS A 135 -2.02 -9.33 10.00
CA HIS A 135 -1.55 -8.23 9.16
C HIS A 135 -1.36 -8.66 7.70
N GLY A 136 -0.23 -9.25 7.33
CA GLY A 136 0.03 -9.70 5.98
C GLY A 136 -0.75 -10.97 5.63
N VAL A 137 -1.16 -11.08 4.36
CA VAL A 137 -1.71 -12.31 3.77
C VAL A 137 -1.11 -12.52 2.39
N ALA A 138 -0.78 -13.77 2.05
CA ALA A 138 -0.27 -14.12 0.72
C ALA A 138 -0.86 -15.44 0.23
N VAL A 139 -1.09 -15.54 -1.08
CA VAL A 139 -1.44 -16.78 -1.77
C VAL A 139 -0.18 -17.32 -2.47
N SER A 140 0.09 -18.61 -2.34
CA SER A 140 1.22 -19.24 -3.03
C SER A 140 1.05 -19.17 -4.57
N PRO A 141 2.15 -19.12 -5.35
CA PRO A 141 2.07 -19.04 -6.81
C PRO A 141 1.33 -20.24 -7.45
N ASP A 142 1.46 -21.42 -6.84
CA ASP A 142 0.74 -22.63 -7.25
C ASP A 142 -0.77 -22.62 -6.89
N GLY A 143 -1.22 -21.60 -6.14
CA GLY A 143 -2.62 -21.40 -5.76
C GLY A 143 -3.13 -22.34 -4.66
N ASN A 144 -2.25 -23.13 -4.02
CA ASN A 144 -2.61 -24.18 -3.06
C ASN A 144 -2.58 -23.77 -1.59
N SER A 145 -1.88 -22.68 -1.26
CA SER A 145 -1.68 -22.27 0.13
C SER A 145 -2.00 -20.81 0.32
N VAL A 146 -2.59 -20.47 1.46
CA VAL A 146 -2.74 -19.09 1.95
C VAL A 146 -2.03 -19.00 3.29
N VAL A 147 -1.24 -17.94 3.47
CA VAL A 147 -0.48 -17.71 4.70
C VAL A 147 -0.85 -16.36 5.27
N VAL A 148 -1.09 -16.33 6.58
CA VAL A 148 -1.42 -15.12 7.33
C VAL A 148 -0.35 -14.89 8.40
N ALA A 149 0.10 -13.66 8.54
CA ALA A 149 0.90 -13.23 9.68
C ALA A 149 0.00 -12.95 10.88
N ASP A 150 0.07 -13.80 11.92
CA ASP A 150 -0.48 -13.53 13.25
C ASP A 150 0.56 -12.69 14.02
N ARG A 151 0.31 -11.38 14.06
CA ARG A 151 1.24 -10.42 14.64
C ARG A 151 1.32 -10.54 16.16
N TRP A 152 0.20 -10.85 16.82
CA TRP A 152 0.15 -10.86 18.27
C TRP A 152 0.78 -12.11 18.90
N HIS A 153 0.68 -13.26 18.23
CA HIS A 153 1.24 -14.51 18.72
C HIS A 153 2.52 -14.94 18.01
N ASP A 154 3.20 -14.00 17.34
CA ASP A 154 4.53 -14.24 16.77
C ASP A 154 4.54 -15.44 15.81
N ALA A 155 3.56 -15.46 14.90
CA ALA A 155 3.25 -16.66 14.11
C ALA A 155 2.90 -16.42 12.64
N LEU A 156 3.09 -17.48 11.86
CA LEU A 156 2.54 -17.65 10.52
C LEU A 156 1.52 -18.78 10.56
N VAL A 157 0.30 -18.51 10.11
CA VAL A 157 -0.80 -19.47 10.03
C VAL A 157 -0.96 -19.90 8.58
N PHE A 158 -0.78 -21.20 8.29
CA PHE A 158 -0.89 -21.77 6.95
C PHE A 158 -2.24 -22.45 6.78
N PHE A 159 -2.91 -22.12 5.67
CA PHE A 159 -4.14 -22.74 5.21
C PHE A 159 -3.92 -23.43 3.87
N ARG A 160 -4.50 -24.61 3.71
CA ARG A 160 -4.67 -25.25 2.41
C ARG A 160 -5.87 -24.63 1.71
N ARG A 161 -5.67 -24.15 0.49
CA ARG A 161 -6.73 -23.56 -0.35
C ARG A 161 -7.35 -24.63 -1.25
N ASP A 162 -8.66 -24.75 -1.20
CA ASP A 162 -9.41 -25.44 -2.24
C ASP A 162 -9.46 -24.56 -3.50
N GLN A 163 -8.77 -24.98 -4.57
CA GLN A 163 -8.67 -24.16 -5.79
C GLN A 163 -10.01 -23.94 -6.51
N SER A 164 -11.02 -24.78 -6.25
CA SER A 164 -12.30 -24.70 -6.94
C SER A 164 -13.25 -23.68 -6.30
N SER A 165 -13.18 -23.55 -4.97
CA SER A 165 -14.10 -22.76 -4.16
C SER A 165 -13.42 -21.57 -3.46
N GLY A 166 -12.09 -21.58 -3.32
CA GLY A 166 -11.35 -20.61 -2.53
C GLY A 166 -11.42 -20.84 -1.02
N ALA A 167 -12.15 -21.86 -0.56
CA ALA A 167 -12.24 -22.20 0.85
C ALA A 167 -10.88 -22.56 1.45
N LEU A 168 -10.72 -22.29 2.74
CA LEU A 168 -9.46 -22.48 3.46
C LEU A 168 -9.64 -23.53 4.55
N ASP A 169 -8.81 -24.57 4.50
CA ASP A 169 -8.67 -25.56 5.57
C ASP A 169 -7.38 -25.26 6.36
N PRO A 170 -7.43 -25.07 7.69
CA PRO A 170 -6.22 -24.89 8.49
C PRO A 170 -5.25 -26.08 8.33
N GLU A 171 -3.96 -25.79 8.15
CA GLU A 171 -2.96 -26.82 7.85
C GLU A 171 -1.89 -26.97 8.94
N TYR A 172 -1.17 -25.89 9.23
CA TYR A 172 -0.16 -25.83 10.30
C TYR A 172 0.19 -24.37 10.65
N ARG A 173 0.91 -24.16 11.76
CA ARG A 173 1.51 -22.86 12.10
C ARG A 173 3.02 -22.98 12.26
N ILE A 174 3.71 -21.86 12.06
CA ILE A 174 5.10 -21.65 12.42
C ILE A 174 5.13 -20.51 13.44
N SER A 175 5.90 -20.64 14.51
CA SER A 175 5.98 -19.64 15.59
C SER A 175 7.29 -19.74 16.36
N ASP A 176 7.74 -18.63 16.93
CA ASP A 176 8.90 -18.65 17.83
C ASP A 176 8.61 -19.48 19.09
N GLU A 177 7.37 -19.45 19.62
CA GLU A 177 6.94 -20.26 20.77
C GLU A 177 7.12 -21.78 20.56
N GLN A 178 6.92 -22.26 19.33
CA GLN A 178 7.14 -23.67 18.97
C GLN A 178 8.62 -24.01 18.72
N GLY A 179 9.50 -23.01 18.76
CA GLY A 179 10.93 -23.14 18.49
C GLY A 179 11.26 -23.48 17.03
N ASN A 180 10.30 -23.31 16.10
CA ASN A 180 10.45 -23.64 14.68
C ASN A 180 10.70 -22.41 13.78
N ALA A 181 10.79 -21.21 14.37
CA ALA A 181 11.22 -19.98 13.68
C ALA A 181 11.85 -18.96 14.65
N VAL A 182 13.19 -19.02 14.78
CA VAL A 182 13.93 -18.12 15.67
C VAL A 182 13.83 -16.67 15.18
N GLY A 183 13.32 -15.79 16.04
CA GLY A 183 13.20 -14.34 15.75
C GLY A 183 11.99 -13.95 14.92
N LEU A 184 11.00 -14.84 14.78
CA LEU A 184 9.69 -14.49 14.24
C LEU A 184 8.92 -13.72 15.31
N GLN A 185 9.02 -12.39 15.30
CA GLN A 185 8.43 -11.52 16.30
C GLN A 185 7.63 -10.41 15.63
N GLU A 186 6.34 -10.32 15.91
CA GLU A 186 5.40 -9.45 15.22
C GLU A 186 5.54 -9.53 13.68
N PRO A 187 5.30 -10.69 13.05
CA PRO A 187 5.29 -10.77 11.61
C PRO A 187 4.28 -9.78 11.03
N PHE A 188 4.69 -9.05 9.99
CA PHE A 188 3.94 -7.91 9.48
C PHE A 188 3.51 -8.11 8.04
N ASN A 189 4.43 -8.10 7.08
CA ASN A 189 4.14 -8.42 5.69
C ASN A 189 4.95 -9.62 5.22
N LEU A 190 4.41 -10.33 4.22
CA LEU A 190 4.99 -11.56 3.70
C LEU A 190 4.72 -11.73 2.22
N CYS A 191 5.65 -12.37 1.50
CA CYS A 191 5.45 -12.71 0.09
C CYS A 191 6.17 -14.01 -0.27
N PHE A 192 5.60 -14.76 -1.21
CA PHE A 192 6.25 -15.92 -1.79
C PHE A 192 7.23 -15.52 -2.89
N SER A 193 8.30 -16.29 -3.05
CA SER A 193 9.13 -16.23 -4.25
C SER A 193 8.31 -16.61 -5.49
N PRO A 194 8.67 -16.12 -6.70
CA PRO A 194 7.91 -16.41 -7.92
C PRO A 194 7.75 -17.91 -8.24
N ASP A 195 8.72 -18.73 -7.83
CA ASP A 195 8.70 -20.19 -7.97
C ASP A 195 7.94 -20.91 -6.84
N GLY A 196 7.52 -20.19 -5.80
CA GLY A 196 6.80 -20.73 -4.64
C GLY A 196 7.65 -21.57 -3.70
N ASN A 197 8.97 -21.57 -3.84
CA ASN A 197 9.88 -22.36 -2.99
C ASN A 197 10.34 -21.63 -1.74
N GLN A 198 10.10 -20.32 -1.64
CA GLN A 198 10.47 -19.52 -0.48
C GLN A 198 9.36 -18.58 -0.07
N LEU A 199 9.34 -18.26 1.23
CA LEU A 199 8.47 -17.27 1.84
C LEU A 199 9.35 -16.27 2.58
N LEU A 200 9.21 -14.99 2.23
CA LEU A 200 9.82 -13.88 2.96
C LEU A 200 8.83 -13.31 3.95
N VAL A 201 9.32 -12.95 5.12
CA VAL A 201 8.53 -12.35 6.20
C VAL A 201 9.29 -11.17 6.78
N GLY A 202 8.67 -9.99 6.74
CA GLY A 202 9.10 -8.84 7.53
C GLY A 202 8.59 -8.96 8.96
N VAL A 203 9.47 -8.70 9.93
CA VAL A 203 9.14 -8.75 11.35
C VAL A 203 9.47 -7.40 12.00
N THR A 204 8.64 -6.92 12.94
CA THR A 204 8.65 -5.50 13.37
C THR A 204 9.19 -5.23 14.77
N GLU A 205 9.76 -6.23 15.47
CA GLU A 205 10.29 -6.02 16.82
C GLU A 205 11.44 -4.98 16.88
N PHE A 206 11.43 -4.18 17.96
CA PHE A 206 12.17 -2.92 18.11
C PHE A 206 13.69 -2.98 17.88
N LEU A 207 14.18 -1.88 17.28
CA LEU A 207 15.58 -1.48 17.03
C LEU A 207 16.35 -2.22 15.93
N GLU A 208 15.95 -3.41 15.48
CA GLU A 208 16.67 -4.16 14.46
C GLU A 208 15.80 -4.54 13.26
N ALA A 209 16.34 -4.38 12.06
CA ALA A 209 15.74 -4.91 10.84
C ALA A 209 15.88 -6.44 10.89
N ASN A 210 14.76 -7.15 11.02
CA ASN A 210 14.74 -8.60 10.92
C ASN A 210 13.85 -8.97 9.72
N LEU A 211 14.43 -9.67 8.75
CA LEU A 211 13.70 -10.33 7.68
C LEU A 211 13.98 -11.82 7.80
N LEU A 212 12.93 -12.63 7.70
CA LEU A 212 13.05 -14.08 7.79
C LEU A 212 12.75 -14.70 6.43
N VAL A 213 13.56 -15.69 6.07
CA VAL A 213 13.40 -16.50 4.88
C VAL A 213 13.05 -17.92 5.31
N PHE A 214 11.97 -18.44 4.76
CA PHE A 214 11.56 -19.82 4.91
C PHE A 214 11.67 -20.54 3.58
N ASN A 215 12.16 -21.77 3.59
CA ASN A 215 12.25 -22.61 2.39
C ASN A 215 11.16 -23.69 2.44
N ARG A 216 10.59 -24.01 1.28
CA ARG A 216 9.63 -25.09 1.11
C ARG A 216 10.37 -26.42 1.03
N ASP A 217 10.10 -27.31 1.98
CA ASP A 217 10.52 -28.69 1.91
C ASP A 217 9.80 -29.39 0.75
N GLN A 218 10.56 -29.87 -0.22
CA GLN A 218 10.02 -30.43 -1.47
C GLN A 218 9.32 -31.78 -1.27
N THR A 219 9.51 -32.44 -0.12
CA THR A 219 8.91 -33.74 0.17
C THR A 219 7.54 -33.58 0.83
N SER A 220 7.45 -32.72 1.84
CA SER A 220 6.25 -32.49 2.63
C SER A 220 5.42 -31.31 2.12
N GLY A 221 6.01 -30.41 1.33
CA GLY A 221 5.41 -29.16 0.90
C GLY A 221 5.37 -28.06 1.97
N ARG A 222 5.85 -28.34 3.19
CA ARG A 222 5.83 -27.41 4.33
C ARG A 222 7.02 -26.45 4.31
N PHE A 223 6.81 -25.26 4.85
CA PHE A 223 7.85 -24.26 5.00
C PHE A 223 8.63 -24.46 6.31
N THR A 224 9.95 -24.29 6.25
CA THR A 224 10.85 -24.34 7.41
C THR A 224 11.76 -23.13 7.41
N PHE A 225 12.06 -22.60 8.60
CA PHE A 225 13.00 -21.49 8.76
C PHE A 225 14.35 -21.81 8.11
N SER A 226 14.86 -20.89 7.29
CA SER A 226 16.11 -21.05 6.55
C SER A 226 17.14 -19.99 6.94
N GLN A 227 16.72 -18.72 6.99
CA GLN A 227 17.64 -17.60 7.19
C GLN A 227 16.98 -16.47 7.96
N SER A 228 17.76 -15.79 8.80
CA SER A 228 17.44 -14.48 9.35
C SER A 228 18.45 -13.47 8.82
N LEU A 229 17.95 -12.39 8.23
CA LEU A 229 18.73 -11.25 7.74
C LEU A 229 18.61 -10.16 8.81
N LYS A 230 19.68 -9.98 9.59
CA LYS A 230 19.74 -9.07 10.75
C LYS A 230 20.69 -7.89 10.53
N SER A 231 20.38 -6.76 11.16
CA SER A 231 21.13 -5.49 11.05
C SER A 231 22.62 -5.60 11.40
N GLU A 232 22.98 -6.34 12.46
CA GLU A 232 24.36 -6.42 12.95
C GLU A 232 25.34 -7.17 12.01
N LEU A 233 24.81 -7.95 11.05
CA LEU A 233 25.61 -8.76 10.13
C LEU A 233 25.68 -8.17 8.71
N GLU A 234 24.73 -7.30 8.32
CA GLU A 234 24.57 -6.87 6.93
C GLU A 234 24.63 -5.35 6.69
N LYS A 235 24.93 -4.52 7.71
CA LYS A 235 24.94 -3.04 7.60
C LYS A 235 23.58 -2.46 7.17
N CYS A 236 22.48 -3.10 7.56
CA CYS A 236 21.11 -2.64 7.29
C CYS A 236 20.67 -1.48 8.22
N GLU A 237 21.59 -0.59 8.62
CA GLU A 237 21.26 0.55 9.47
C GLU A 237 20.15 1.38 8.79
N GLY A 238 19.03 1.56 9.47
CA GLY A 238 17.89 2.32 8.93
C GLY A 238 16.71 1.48 8.41
N LEU A 239 16.83 0.16 8.17
CA LEU A 239 15.69 -0.71 7.80
C LEU A 239 14.78 -1.02 9.00
N ARG A 240 14.39 0.01 9.76
CA ARG A 240 13.63 -0.12 11.01
C ARG A 240 12.14 -0.27 10.71
N ILE A 241 11.55 -1.34 11.24
CA ILE A 241 10.13 -1.68 11.05
C ILE A 241 9.84 -1.91 9.55
N PRO A 242 10.31 -3.04 8.98
CA PRO A 242 10.01 -3.41 7.61
C PRO A 242 8.49 -3.33 7.35
N GLN A 243 8.08 -2.55 6.34
CA GLN A 243 6.67 -2.40 6.00
C GLN A 243 6.26 -3.34 4.89
N SER A 244 6.93 -3.34 3.74
CA SER A 244 6.57 -4.17 2.61
C SER A 244 7.80 -4.90 2.07
N VAL A 245 7.55 -6.06 1.48
CA VAL A 245 8.56 -6.93 0.86
C VAL A 245 8.06 -7.36 -0.51
N ALA A 246 8.89 -7.21 -1.54
CA ALA A 246 8.53 -7.59 -2.91
C ALA A 246 9.68 -8.30 -3.62
N PHE A 247 9.41 -9.52 -4.11
CA PHE A 247 10.33 -10.23 -4.97
C PHE A 247 10.43 -9.60 -6.36
N ALA A 248 11.63 -9.61 -6.93
CA ALA A 248 11.79 -9.44 -8.36
C ALA A 248 11.15 -10.63 -9.11
N PRO A 249 10.53 -10.42 -10.29
CA PRO A 249 9.89 -11.50 -11.06
C PRO A 249 10.84 -12.63 -11.48
N ASP A 250 12.13 -12.34 -11.58
CA ASP A 250 13.17 -13.34 -11.89
C ASP A 250 13.56 -14.22 -10.69
N GLY A 251 13.07 -13.89 -9.48
CA GLY A 251 13.38 -14.60 -8.24
C GLY A 251 14.81 -14.41 -7.74
N ASN A 252 15.64 -13.58 -8.39
CA ASN A 252 17.06 -13.40 -8.06
C ASN A 252 17.29 -12.40 -6.92
N GLY A 253 16.26 -11.74 -6.44
CA GLY A 253 16.36 -10.77 -5.34
C GLY A 253 15.01 -10.21 -4.93
N PHE A 254 15.02 -9.35 -3.92
CA PHE A 254 13.83 -8.71 -3.40
C PHE A 254 14.14 -7.34 -2.79
N TYR A 255 13.07 -6.57 -2.53
CA TYR A 255 13.12 -5.20 -2.07
C TYR A 255 12.33 -5.03 -0.78
N VAL A 256 12.81 -4.16 0.11
CA VAL A 256 12.21 -3.95 1.43
C VAL A 256 12.11 -2.47 1.78
N THR A 257 10.90 -2.04 2.13
CA THR A 257 10.61 -0.70 2.67
C THR A 257 10.62 -0.72 4.20
N ALA A 258 10.84 0.43 4.82
CA ALA A 258 10.86 0.59 6.27
C ALA A 258 10.09 1.85 6.72
N TYR A 259 9.21 1.71 7.71
CA TYR A 259 8.31 2.80 8.16
C TYR A 259 9.06 3.91 8.88
N ASN A 260 9.95 3.55 9.82
CA ASN A 260 10.78 4.50 10.58
C ASN A 260 12.19 4.59 9.99
N GLY A 261 12.34 4.12 8.75
CA GLY A 261 13.55 4.23 7.96
C GLY A 261 13.44 5.35 6.94
N THR A 262 14.60 5.72 6.43
CA THR A 262 14.76 6.57 5.24
C THR A 262 15.35 5.75 4.09
N VAL A 263 15.16 4.42 4.10
CA VAL A 263 15.93 3.51 3.26
C VAL A 263 15.07 2.51 2.49
N LEU A 264 15.60 2.09 1.35
CA LEU A 264 15.14 0.94 0.57
C LEU A 264 16.25 -0.12 0.55
N GLY A 265 15.95 -1.31 1.07
CA GLY A 265 16.85 -2.46 1.07
C GLY A 265 16.76 -3.23 -0.24
N VAL A 266 17.90 -3.54 -0.85
CA VAL A 266 17.99 -4.39 -2.04
C VAL A 266 18.76 -5.66 -1.71
N PHE A 267 18.07 -6.79 -1.72
CA PHE A 267 18.65 -8.09 -1.38
C PHE A 267 18.83 -8.94 -2.63
N GLU A 268 20.00 -9.57 -2.74
CA GLU A 268 20.36 -10.44 -3.86
C GLU A 268 20.48 -11.89 -3.38
N ARG A 269 20.04 -12.82 -4.24
CA ARG A 269 20.17 -14.26 -3.99
C ARG A 269 21.64 -14.66 -4.11
N SER A 270 22.13 -15.41 -3.13
CA SER A 270 23.47 -15.99 -3.14
C SER A 270 23.63 -17.00 -4.29
N LEU A 271 24.85 -17.18 -4.79
CA LEU A 271 25.16 -18.13 -5.86
C LEU A 271 24.80 -19.60 -5.54
N THR A 272 24.69 -19.94 -4.25
CA THR A 272 24.24 -21.26 -3.80
C THR A 272 22.73 -21.46 -3.95
N GLY A 273 21.96 -20.40 -4.20
CA GLY A 273 20.52 -20.42 -4.45
C GLY A 273 19.65 -20.31 -3.21
N ASP A 274 20.12 -20.73 -2.03
CA ASP A 274 19.23 -20.94 -0.87
C ASP A 274 19.14 -19.78 0.14
N THR A 275 19.99 -18.76 0.00
CA THR A 275 20.07 -17.62 0.92
C THR A 275 20.15 -16.30 0.17
N PHE A 276 19.93 -15.20 0.88
CA PHE A 276 20.03 -13.83 0.39
C PHE A 276 21.05 -13.03 1.18
N HIS A 277 21.47 -11.90 0.65
CA HIS A 277 22.31 -10.93 1.35
C HIS A 277 21.99 -9.52 0.84
N LEU A 278 22.17 -8.51 1.69
CA LEU A 278 22.07 -7.12 1.27
C LEU A 278 23.12 -6.79 0.20
N SER A 279 22.65 -6.31 -0.95
CA SER A 279 23.48 -5.91 -2.09
C SER A 279 23.59 -4.40 -2.23
N GLN A 280 22.54 -3.66 -1.87
CA GLN A 280 22.51 -2.20 -1.80
C GLN A 280 21.54 -1.73 -0.70
N LEU A 281 21.88 -0.59 -0.10
CA LEU A 281 21.00 0.18 0.76
C LEU A 281 20.92 1.58 0.18
N LEU A 282 19.73 1.96 -0.28
CA LEU A 282 19.47 3.30 -0.81
C LEU A 282 18.88 4.14 0.31
N GLU A 283 19.42 5.34 0.53
CA GLU A 283 19.04 6.21 1.65
C GLU A 283 18.58 7.58 1.15
N ASP A 284 17.51 8.11 1.73
CA ASP A 284 16.97 9.44 1.44
C ASP A 284 18.04 10.53 1.66
N GLY A 285 18.19 11.42 0.67
CA GLY A 285 19.19 12.48 0.69
C GLY A 285 20.60 12.04 0.29
N VAL A 286 20.85 10.75 0.05
CA VAL A 286 22.14 10.21 -0.40
C VAL A 286 22.10 9.92 -1.90
N ASP A 287 23.16 10.28 -2.63
CA ASP A 287 23.31 10.02 -4.08
C ASP A 287 22.13 10.48 -4.96
N ASP A 288 21.47 11.56 -4.53
CA ASP A 288 20.25 12.16 -5.10
C ASP A 288 18.96 11.36 -4.92
N VAL A 289 18.99 10.26 -4.17
CA VAL A 289 17.79 9.52 -3.76
C VAL A 289 16.92 10.44 -2.89
N ARG A 290 15.62 10.49 -3.18
CA ARG A 290 14.62 11.28 -2.46
C ARG A 290 13.30 10.52 -2.40
N GLY A 291 12.47 10.86 -1.41
CA GLY A 291 11.14 10.32 -1.18
C GLY A 291 11.12 8.93 -0.52
N LEU A 292 12.22 8.54 0.14
CA LEU A 292 12.27 7.33 0.97
C LEU A 292 11.97 7.59 2.45
N GLU A 293 11.55 8.81 2.81
CA GLU A 293 11.07 9.08 4.16
C GLU A 293 9.72 8.39 4.41
N GLY A 294 9.70 7.48 5.39
CA GLY A 294 8.45 6.85 5.84
C GLY A 294 7.83 5.92 4.80
N THR A 295 8.63 5.07 4.16
CA THR A 295 8.14 4.16 3.13
C THR A 295 7.17 3.12 3.67
N GLU A 296 6.10 2.88 2.91
CA GLU A 296 5.01 1.96 3.24
C GLU A 296 5.02 0.74 2.33
N ASP A 297 5.03 0.95 1.01
CA ASP A 297 4.83 -0.14 0.06
C ASP A 297 5.82 -0.08 -1.11
N VAL A 298 6.10 -1.25 -1.69
CA VAL A 298 7.00 -1.42 -2.83
C VAL A 298 6.41 -2.41 -3.83
N ALA A 299 6.43 -2.02 -5.11
CA ALA A 299 6.01 -2.88 -6.21
C ALA A 299 7.10 -2.99 -7.27
N VAL A 300 7.27 -4.19 -7.84
CA VAL A 300 8.19 -4.45 -8.95
C VAL A 300 7.37 -4.68 -10.22
N SER A 301 7.72 -4.02 -11.32
CA SER A 301 7.04 -4.23 -12.59
C SER A 301 7.25 -5.65 -13.11
N SER A 302 6.27 -6.19 -13.84
CA SER A 302 6.30 -7.57 -14.36
C SER A 302 7.45 -7.83 -15.34
N ASP A 303 7.95 -6.80 -16.01
CA ASP A 303 9.17 -6.86 -16.82
C ASP A 303 10.47 -6.89 -15.99
N GLY A 304 10.39 -6.68 -14.68
CA GLY A 304 11.53 -6.65 -13.76
C GLY A 304 12.46 -5.45 -13.94
N LEU A 305 12.00 -4.36 -14.57
CA LEU A 305 12.84 -3.20 -14.89
C LEU A 305 12.57 -1.97 -14.02
N SER A 306 11.45 -1.91 -13.31
CA SER A 306 11.09 -0.81 -12.42
C SER A 306 10.73 -1.29 -11.03
N VAL A 307 11.25 -0.59 -10.03
CA VAL A 307 10.83 -0.72 -8.63
C VAL A 307 10.21 0.60 -8.21
N LEU A 308 8.97 0.54 -7.73
CA LEU A 308 8.17 1.68 -7.31
C LEU A 308 8.00 1.64 -5.80
N VAL A 309 8.24 2.75 -5.13
CA VAL A 309 8.15 2.85 -3.66
C VAL A 309 7.24 4.01 -3.30
N VAL A 310 6.38 3.82 -2.31
CA VAL A 310 5.49 4.88 -1.78
C VAL A 310 5.71 5.08 -0.29
N GLY A 311 5.42 6.29 0.22
CA GLY A 311 5.64 6.64 1.63
C GLY A 311 4.96 7.94 2.07
N HIS A 312 5.29 8.39 3.29
CA HIS A 312 4.65 9.55 3.95
C HIS A 312 5.35 10.90 3.72
N GLY A 313 6.61 10.88 3.27
CA GLY A 313 7.40 12.09 3.08
C GLY A 313 6.96 12.95 1.90
N ARG A 314 7.69 14.05 1.64
CA ARG A 314 7.53 14.81 0.40
C ARG A 314 8.01 13.98 -0.80
N GLY A 315 7.09 13.27 -1.45
CA GLY A 315 7.42 12.41 -2.58
C GLY A 315 6.69 11.07 -2.51
N ASP A 316 5.36 11.12 -2.47
CA ASP A 316 4.43 10.01 -2.25
C ASP A 316 4.69 8.78 -3.16
N LEU A 317 5.41 8.95 -4.28
CA LEU A 317 5.85 7.88 -5.17
C LEU A 317 7.30 8.14 -5.63
N CYS A 318 8.13 7.11 -5.58
CA CYS A 318 9.51 7.08 -6.04
C CYS A 318 9.71 5.97 -7.07
N VAL A 319 10.58 6.22 -8.06
CA VAL A 319 10.84 5.28 -9.16
C VAL A 319 12.33 4.93 -9.18
N PHE A 320 12.64 3.64 -9.27
CA PHE A 320 13.98 3.12 -9.46
C PHE A 320 14.01 2.23 -10.71
N HIS A 321 15.10 2.32 -11.47
CA HIS A 321 15.40 1.39 -12.55
C HIS A 321 16.21 0.23 -12.03
N ARG A 322 15.79 -1.00 -12.35
CA ARG A 322 16.47 -2.24 -11.96
C ARG A 322 17.36 -2.73 -13.08
N ASP A 323 18.62 -3.00 -12.77
CA ASP A 323 19.49 -3.78 -13.63
C ASP A 323 19.14 -5.27 -13.50
N ALA A 324 18.67 -5.90 -14.57
CA ALA A 324 18.17 -7.27 -14.51
C ALA A 324 19.27 -8.32 -14.21
N ALA A 325 20.54 -8.00 -14.48
CA ALA A 325 21.65 -8.93 -14.28
C ALA A 325 22.12 -8.96 -12.82
N SER A 326 22.16 -7.80 -12.16
CA SER A 326 22.66 -7.66 -10.79
C SER A 326 21.58 -7.39 -9.74
N GLY A 327 20.34 -7.12 -10.16
CA GLY A 327 19.24 -6.73 -9.28
C GLY A 327 19.37 -5.31 -8.68
N LYS A 328 20.49 -4.62 -8.96
CA LYS A 328 20.79 -3.29 -8.44
C LYS A 328 19.85 -2.23 -8.96
N LEU A 329 19.60 -1.23 -8.13
CA LEU A 329 18.70 -0.13 -8.39
C LEU A 329 19.46 1.17 -8.64
N VAL A 330 18.92 1.97 -9.56
CA VAL A 330 19.33 3.35 -9.83
C VAL A 330 18.11 4.23 -9.68
N PHE A 331 18.20 5.26 -8.82
CA PHE A 331 17.13 6.23 -8.63
C PHE A 331 16.87 7.02 -9.91
N ASP A 332 15.60 7.13 -10.27
CA ASP A 332 15.16 7.94 -11.40
C ASP A 332 15.10 9.42 -11.00
N ARG A 333 16.23 10.12 -11.16
CA ARG A 333 16.39 11.54 -10.79
C ARG A 333 15.41 12.49 -11.49
N GLY A 334 14.83 12.07 -12.62
CA GLY A 334 13.84 12.87 -13.34
C GLY A 334 12.40 12.64 -12.88
N SER A 335 12.18 11.69 -11.97
CA SER A 335 10.84 11.26 -11.57
C SER A 335 10.10 12.37 -10.82
N GLU A 336 10.77 13.12 -9.94
CA GLU A 336 10.13 14.19 -9.15
C GLU A 336 9.30 15.17 -10.01
N ASP A 337 9.91 15.74 -11.05
CA ASP A 337 9.22 16.69 -11.94
C ASP A 337 8.05 16.05 -12.68
N ARG A 338 8.19 14.77 -13.07
CA ARG A 338 7.12 14.02 -13.74
C ARG A 338 5.98 13.68 -12.78
N LEU A 339 6.30 13.49 -11.50
CA LEU A 339 5.36 13.07 -10.46
C LEU A 339 4.64 14.24 -9.77
N ARG A 340 5.02 15.50 -10.03
CA ARG A 340 4.33 16.70 -9.49
C ARG A 340 2.84 16.79 -9.80
N ASN A 341 2.38 16.06 -10.82
CA ASN A 341 0.97 16.06 -11.24
C ASN A 341 0.08 15.12 -10.43
N GLY A 342 0.66 14.29 -9.56
CA GLY A 342 -0.08 13.44 -8.63
C GLY A 342 -1.09 14.25 -7.82
N ARG A 343 -2.22 13.61 -7.50
CA ARG A 343 -3.32 14.20 -6.74
C ARG A 343 -3.53 13.52 -5.41
N VAL A 344 -2.92 12.36 -5.18
CA VAL A 344 -2.73 11.84 -3.82
C VAL A 344 -1.96 12.89 -3.01
N THR A 345 -2.43 13.14 -1.79
CA THR A 345 -1.86 14.12 -0.87
C THR A 345 -1.84 13.55 0.53
N GLY A 346 -0.84 13.94 1.33
CA GLY A 346 -0.75 13.53 2.73
C GLY A 346 0.02 12.23 2.95
N GLY A 347 0.73 11.75 1.92
CA GLY A 347 1.43 10.47 1.90
C GLY A 347 0.63 9.40 1.18
N ALA A 348 1.32 8.34 0.77
CA ALA A 348 0.73 7.18 0.09
C ALA A 348 0.89 5.90 0.92
N PHE A 349 -0.08 5.00 0.77
CA PHE A 349 -0.11 3.72 1.49
C PHE A 349 0.19 2.52 0.62
N GLY A 350 -0.41 2.43 -0.57
CA GLY A 350 -0.28 1.26 -1.43
C GLY A 350 0.10 1.65 -2.85
N VAL A 351 0.87 0.77 -3.50
CA VAL A 351 1.20 0.87 -4.92
C VAL A 351 0.94 -0.46 -5.62
N ALA A 352 0.16 -0.43 -6.71
CA ALA A 352 -0.09 -1.62 -7.52
C ALA A 352 0.24 -1.38 -8.99
N ILE A 353 0.84 -2.38 -9.63
CA ILE A 353 1.15 -2.36 -11.06
C ILE A 353 0.24 -3.37 -11.75
N SER A 354 -0.37 -2.98 -12.87
CA SER A 354 -1.14 -3.89 -13.71
C SER A 354 -0.28 -5.05 -14.22
N ALA A 355 -0.89 -6.21 -14.50
CA ALA A 355 -0.18 -7.38 -15.03
C ALA A 355 0.66 -7.09 -16.29
N GLY A 356 0.17 -6.21 -17.17
CA GLY A 356 0.88 -5.75 -18.37
C GLY A 356 2.06 -4.80 -18.11
N GLY A 357 2.22 -4.31 -16.88
CA GLY A 357 3.31 -3.41 -16.50
C GLY A 357 3.19 -1.97 -17.00
N ASP A 358 2.05 -1.59 -17.58
CA ASP A 358 1.81 -0.30 -18.25
C ASP A 358 0.96 0.68 -17.43
N ARG A 359 0.29 0.22 -16.36
CA ARG A 359 -0.50 1.06 -15.45
C ARG A 359 -0.03 0.88 -14.01
N VAL A 360 0.09 1.99 -13.29
CA VAL A 360 0.45 2.05 -11.87
C VAL A 360 -0.65 2.80 -11.13
N PHE A 361 -1.07 2.25 -10.00
CA PHE A 361 -2.07 2.83 -9.11
C PHE A 361 -1.42 3.16 -7.77
N VAL A 362 -1.73 4.32 -7.21
CA VAL A 362 -1.23 4.75 -5.89
C VAL A 362 -2.38 5.22 -5.02
N SER A 363 -2.48 4.73 -3.78
CA SER A 363 -3.48 5.14 -2.80
C SER A 363 -2.92 6.13 -1.77
N GLY A 364 -3.75 7.07 -1.30
CA GLY A 364 -3.37 8.11 -0.34
C GLY A 364 -3.77 7.85 1.12
N ARG A 365 -2.97 8.40 2.06
CA ARG A 365 -3.23 8.47 3.50
C ARG A 365 -4.16 9.64 3.79
N GLY A 366 -5.45 9.36 3.92
CA GLY A 366 -6.47 10.39 4.18
C GLY A 366 -7.16 10.94 2.94
N GLY A 367 -6.94 10.35 1.76
CA GLY A 367 -7.52 10.81 0.50
C GLY A 367 -8.60 9.89 -0.06
N ASP A 368 -9.67 10.51 -0.56
CA ASP A 368 -10.71 9.87 -1.38
C ASP A 368 -10.23 9.64 -2.82
N LEU A 369 -8.91 9.50 -3.04
CA LEU A 369 -8.30 9.47 -4.37
C LEU A 369 -7.32 8.32 -4.54
N ILE A 370 -7.32 7.75 -5.74
CA ILE A 370 -6.30 6.84 -6.26
C ILE A 370 -5.69 7.48 -7.51
N ASP A 371 -4.38 7.68 -7.53
CA ASP A 371 -3.71 8.16 -8.74
C ASP A 371 -3.45 7.00 -9.71
N LEU A 372 -3.81 7.21 -10.99
CA LEU A 372 -3.44 6.34 -12.11
C LEU A 372 -2.30 6.99 -12.90
N TRP A 373 -1.23 6.23 -13.08
CA TRP A 373 -0.08 6.57 -13.91
C TRP A 373 0.08 5.56 -15.04
N HIS A 374 0.49 6.06 -16.21
CA HIS A 374 0.91 5.25 -17.34
C HIS A 374 2.43 5.06 -17.27
N ARG A 375 2.89 3.82 -17.30
CA ARG A 375 4.30 3.45 -17.32
C ARG A 375 4.72 3.13 -18.75
N ASP A 376 5.77 3.81 -19.23
CA ASP A 376 6.41 3.45 -20.49
C ASP A 376 7.29 2.19 -20.27
N PRO A 377 6.98 1.05 -20.90
CA PRO A 377 7.72 -0.20 -20.68
C PRO A 377 9.18 -0.14 -21.17
N LYS A 378 9.54 0.85 -22.01
CA LYS A 378 10.90 0.95 -22.55
C LYS A 378 11.89 1.57 -21.57
N ASN A 379 11.42 2.49 -20.75
CA ASN A 379 12.27 3.29 -19.87
C ASN A 379 11.75 3.36 -18.44
N GLY A 380 10.56 2.83 -18.14
CA GLY A 380 9.95 2.86 -16.82
C GLY A 380 9.37 4.20 -16.41
N ASN A 381 9.41 5.23 -17.26
CA ASN A 381 8.91 6.56 -16.93
C ASN A 381 7.41 6.53 -16.69
N LEU A 382 6.98 7.27 -15.67
CA LEU A 382 5.58 7.45 -15.34
C LEU A 382 5.05 8.77 -15.90
N ILE A 383 3.86 8.70 -16.49
CA ILE A 383 3.07 9.84 -16.95
C ILE A 383 1.76 9.82 -16.18
N PHE A 384 1.43 10.92 -15.51
CA PHE A 384 0.17 11.04 -14.81
C PHE A 384 -1.01 10.90 -15.80
N GLY A 385 -1.89 9.94 -15.54
CA GLY A 385 -3.12 9.77 -16.31
C GLY A 385 -4.24 10.61 -15.72
N ARG A 386 -4.70 10.22 -14.52
CA ARG A 386 -5.78 10.90 -13.78
C ARG A 386 -5.87 10.40 -12.34
N ALA A 387 -6.59 11.13 -11.51
CA ALA A 387 -7.02 10.66 -10.20
C ALA A 387 -8.42 10.03 -10.29
N LEU A 388 -8.65 8.97 -9.51
CA LEU A 388 -9.90 8.22 -9.41
C LEU A 388 -10.49 8.48 -8.03
N GLY A 389 -11.79 8.75 -7.94
CA GLY A 389 -12.46 8.80 -6.64
C GLY A 389 -12.47 7.42 -5.96
N SER A 390 -12.09 7.35 -4.69
CA SER A 390 -12.27 6.20 -3.81
C SER A 390 -13.48 6.44 -2.90
N PRO A 391 -14.18 5.40 -2.43
CA PRO A 391 -15.33 5.57 -1.54
C PRO A 391 -14.88 5.78 -0.09
N GLY A 392 -13.58 5.58 0.18
CA GLY A 392 -12.98 5.81 1.49
C GLY A 392 -13.05 7.29 1.84
N GLN A 393 -13.54 7.60 3.03
CA GLN A 393 -13.44 8.93 3.60
C GLN A 393 -12.22 8.91 4.52
N GLY A 394 -11.16 9.58 4.10
CA GLY A 394 -9.94 9.68 4.90
C GLY A 394 -10.04 10.82 5.92
N ASP A 395 -9.53 10.60 7.12
CA ASP A 395 -9.13 11.70 8.01
C ASP A 395 -7.59 11.77 8.10
N SER A 396 -7.07 12.90 8.59
CA SER A 396 -5.63 13.10 8.75
C SER A 396 -5.00 12.21 9.86
N SER A 397 -5.75 11.27 10.46
CA SER A 397 -5.27 10.40 11.54
C SER A 397 -4.68 9.07 11.06
N GLY A 398 -4.49 8.91 9.74
CA GLY A 398 -3.94 7.69 9.14
C GLY A 398 -4.99 6.71 8.64
N GLY A 399 -6.23 7.17 8.43
CA GLY A 399 -7.26 6.43 7.72
C GLY A 399 -7.11 6.43 6.21
N GLY A 400 -7.91 5.60 5.54
CA GLY A 400 -8.03 5.55 4.09
C GLY A 400 -7.65 4.20 3.49
N VAL A 401 -7.41 4.23 2.18
CA VAL A 401 -7.12 3.04 1.38
C VAL A 401 -5.71 2.52 1.69
N ARG A 402 -5.63 1.48 2.52
CA ARG A 402 -4.39 0.94 3.07
C ARG A 402 -3.68 0.02 2.09
N ASN A 403 -4.42 -0.78 1.34
CA ASN A 403 -3.84 -1.75 0.41
C ASN A 403 -4.66 -1.80 -0.89
N ILE A 404 -3.96 -1.97 -2.00
CA ILE A 404 -4.51 -2.00 -3.34
C ILE A 404 -3.85 -3.13 -4.13
N ALA A 405 -4.62 -3.80 -4.99
CA ALA A 405 -4.10 -4.86 -5.84
C ALA A 405 -4.83 -4.88 -7.19
N VAL A 406 -4.08 -5.08 -8.27
CA VAL A 406 -4.68 -5.33 -9.59
C VAL A 406 -4.87 -6.84 -9.75
N THR A 407 -6.03 -7.25 -10.26
CA THR A 407 -6.33 -8.66 -10.51
C THR A 407 -5.39 -9.24 -11.57
N PRO A 408 -5.06 -10.54 -11.52
CA PRO A 408 -4.14 -11.17 -12.48
C PRO A 408 -4.58 -11.03 -13.95
N ASP A 409 -5.89 -10.95 -14.20
CA ASP A 409 -6.46 -10.69 -15.53
C ASP A 409 -6.27 -9.25 -16.02
N GLY A 410 -5.75 -8.34 -15.18
CA GLY A 410 -5.56 -6.92 -15.45
C GLY A 410 -6.85 -6.09 -15.52
N ARG A 411 -8.01 -6.69 -15.22
CA ARG A 411 -9.32 -6.09 -15.45
C ARG A 411 -9.88 -5.34 -14.26
N SER A 412 -9.37 -5.55 -13.05
CA SER A 412 -9.89 -4.87 -11.88
C SER A 412 -8.80 -4.40 -10.93
N LEU A 413 -9.01 -3.24 -10.34
CA LEU A 413 -8.28 -2.79 -9.16
C LEU A 413 -9.17 -3.04 -7.94
N ILE A 414 -8.65 -3.79 -6.97
CA ILE A 414 -9.30 -4.04 -5.69
C ILE A 414 -8.57 -3.20 -4.64
N LEU A 415 -9.33 -2.63 -3.73
CA LEU A 415 -8.76 -1.88 -2.62
C LEU A 415 -9.49 -2.18 -1.31
N VAL A 416 -8.77 -1.98 -0.21
CA VAL A 416 -9.31 -2.08 1.15
C VAL A 416 -9.03 -0.78 1.91
N ASP A 417 -10.04 -0.30 2.62
CA ASP A 417 -9.94 0.87 3.49
C ASP A 417 -9.91 0.44 4.96
N TYR A 418 -8.86 0.88 5.65
CA TYR A 418 -8.59 0.48 7.03
C TYR A 418 -9.64 1.00 8.03
N GLN A 419 -10.18 2.20 7.87
CA GLN A 419 -11.09 2.80 8.86
C GLN A 419 -12.56 2.61 8.51
N ASN A 420 -12.88 2.51 7.22
CA ASN A 420 -14.26 2.49 6.75
C ASN A 420 -14.83 1.08 6.58
N GLY A 421 -14.04 0.03 6.87
CA GLY A 421 -14.47 -1.36 6.76
C GLY A 421 -14.97 -1.69 5.35
N LEU A 422 -14.25 -1.20 4.35
CA LEU A 422 -14.69 -1.13 2.97
C LEU A 422 -13.73 -1.89 2.06
N LEU A 423 -14.31 -2.72 1.18
CA LEU A 423 -13.65 -3.29 0.02
C LEU A 423 -14.31 -2.73 -1.24
N ALA A 424 -13.51 -2.18 -2.14
CA ALA A 424 -14.01 -1.61 -3.40
C ALA A 424 -13.32 -2.24 -4.61
N VAL A 425 -14.07 -2.29 -5.72
CA VAL A 425 -13.59 -2.82 -7.00
C VAL A 425 -13.80 -1.80 -8.09
N PHE A 426 -12.74 -1.52 -8.83
CA PHE A 426 -12.78 -0.69 -10.03
C PHE A 426 -12.55 -1.58 -11.24
N ASP A 427 -13.41 -1.47 -12.24
CA ASP A 427 -13.16 -2.05 -13.56
C ASP A 427 -12.09 -1.21 -14.28
N LEU A 428 -11.07 -1.86 -14.84
CA LEU A 428 -9.98 -1.22 -15.57
C LEU A 428 -10.14 -1.31 -17.10
N ALA A 429 -11.22 -1.95 -17.58
CA ALA A 429 -11.53 -2.00 -19.00
C ALA A 429 -11.90 -0.62 -19.55
N GLU A 430 -11.44 -0.31 -20.77
CA GLU A 430 -11.84 0.92 -21.46
C GLU A 430 -13.31 0.80 -21.91
N GLY A 431 -14.17 1.69 -21.41
CA GLY A 431 -15.46 1.99 -22.06
C GLY A 431 -16.69 1.13 -21.72
N THR A 432 -16.78 0.46 -20.57
CA THR A 432 -18.05 -0.21 -20.17
C THR A 432 -18.46 -0.03 -18.71
N ARG A 433 -19.80 -0.02 -18.53
CA ARG A 433 -20.57 0.32 -17.33
C ARG A 433 -21.28 -0.93 -16.76
N ARG A 434 -21.12 -1.25 -15.48
CA ARG A 434 -22.09 -2.05 -14.66
C ARG A 434 -22.01 -1.69 -13.17
N LEU A 435 -23.14 -1.78 -12.47
CA LEU A 435 -23.31 -1.65 -11.02
C LEU A 435 -23.56 -3.07 -10.51
N ALA A 436 -23.02 -3.45 -9.36
CA ALA A 436 -23.39 -4.68 -8.66
C ALA A 436 -23.74 -4.35 -7.21
N GLU A 437 -24.81 -4.97 -6.73
CA GLU A 437 -25.41 -4.80 -5.42
C GLU A 437 -24.73 -5.68 -4.35
N LEU A 438 -24.60 -5.07 -3.16
CA LEU A 438 -24.38 -5.60 -1.80
C LEU A 438 -23.03 -6.27 -1.45
N GLY A 439 -22.34 -5.60 -0.50
CA GLY A 439 -21.14 -6.05 0.20
C GLY A 439 -19.93 -5.19 -0.14
N ALA A 440 -19.56 -5.15 -1.42
CA ALA A 440 -18.49 -4.31 -1.96
C ALA A 440 -19.08 -3.19 -2.84
N THR A 441 -18.50 -1.98 -2.79
CA THR A 441 -18.91 -0.91 -3.71
C THR A 441 -18.20 -1.13 -5.05
N LEU A 442 -18.94 -1.59 -6.07
CA LEU A 442 -18.45 -1.61 -7.45
C LEU A 442 -18.48 -0.18 -8.01
N MET A 443 -17.32 0.39 -8.30
CA MET A 443 -17.20 1.76 -8.83
C MET A 443 -16.72 1.78 -10.28
N ARG A 444 -17.34 2.65 -11.07
CA ARG A 444 -17.14 2.76 -12.53
C ARG A 444 -15.99 3.70 -12.87
N PHE A 445 -15.41 3.45 -14.05
CA PHE A 445 -14.12 3.99 -14.49
C PHE A 445 -14.22 5.07 -15.59
N ASP A 446 -15.34 5.77 -15.74
CA ASP A 446 -15.54 6.79 -16.77
C ASP A 446 -15.96 8.15 -16.18
N GLY A 447 -14.99 9.06 -16.08
CA GLY A 447 -15.11 10.42 -15.54
C GLY A 447 -15.73 11.46 -16.48
N GLU A 448 -16.98 11.30 -16.87
CA GLU A 448 -17.81 12.41 -17.41
C GLU A 448 -19.19 12.40 -16.74
N PRO A 449 -19.76 13.56 -16.37
CA PRO A 449 -21.03 13.61 -15.68
C PRO A 449 -22.21 13.41 -16.65
N PHE A 450 -23.37 13.06 -16.09
CA PHE A 450 -24.72 13.54 -16.44
C PHE A 450 -25.84 12.54 -16.81
N LYS A 451 -27.00 12.86 -16.18
CA LYS A 451 -28.44 12.63 -16.42
C LYS A 451 -28.97 11.20 -16.61
N VAL A 452 -29.88 10.82 -15.70
CA VAL A 452 -31.13 10.14 -16.07
C VAL A 452 -32.29 10.70 -15.23
N PHE A 453 -33.44 10.84 -15.91
CA PHE A 453 -34.70 11.47 -15.53
C PHE A 453 -35.43 10.86 -14.33
#